data_AF-A0A5R9QMS0-F1
#
_entry.id   AF-A0A5R9QMS0-F1
#
_cell.length_a   1.000
_cell.length_b   1.000
_cell.length_c   1.000
_cell.angle_alpha   90.00
_cell.angle_beta   90.00
_cell.angle_gamma   90.00
#
_symmetry.space_group_name_H-M   'P 1'
#
loop_
_entity.id
_entity.type
_entity.pdbx_description
1 polymer ?
#
loop_
_entity_poly.entity_id
_entity_poly.type
_entity_poly.pdbx_seq_one_letter_code
_entity_poly.pdbx_strand_id
1 'polypeptide(L)'
;AGLDSTRLMMIGWLSAYWLDPFLNFLRPMFTYNAYAFNYGCWCEFIPGWQTPNGSRIAEPLLIDAPSYFYSFAGTALIGLAVMKKAKARFPGIGVVGLTLAGFVGVWISMGLLDIVATRYLHFDAWPGAFQQWSFWGGHFYQFPIYEFVLFPSTFIACAFLLMHADSNGHTAIERGIESFSSAPWLGTLLRILAYIAFCNLLNLAYTSAMGVHALYVDAWPVDMPSWLSNEQVPIGAQ
;
A
#
# COMPACT_ATOMS: atom_id res chain seq x y z
N ALA A 1 23.93 11.97 14.72
CA ALA A 1 22.46 12.06 14.66
C ALA A 1 21.92 10.71 14.21
N GLY A 2 21.08 10.04 15.02
CA GLY A 2 20.50 8.75 14.65
C GLY A 2 19.44 8.89 13.55
N LEU A 3 19.01 7.77 12.98
CA LEU A 3 17.85 7.75 12.06
C LEU A 3 16.58 8.13 12.84
N ASP A 4 15.84 9.10 12.29
CA ASP A 4 14.52 9.45 12.82
C ASP A 4 13.44 8.47 12.34
N SER A 5 12.29 8.50 12.98
CA SER A 5 11.14 7.63 12.71
C SER A 5 10.62 7.73 11.28
N THR A 6 10.83 8.88 10.63
CA THR A 6 10.43 9.06 9.22
C THR A 6 11.31 8.25 8.30
N ARG A 7 12.64 8.37 8.45
CA ARG A 7 13.61 7.60 7.64
C ARG A 7 13.49 6.10 7.91
N LEU A 8 13.21 5.72 9.15
CA LEU A 8 12.93 4.32 9.49
C LEU A 8 11.66 3.80 8.79
N MET A 9 10.59 4.61 8.73
CA MET A 9 9.38 4.29 7.98
C MET A 9 9.64 4.13 6.47
N MET A 10 10.48 4.99 5.88
CA MET A 10 10.87 4.89 4.46
C MET A 10 11.61 3.58 4.17
N ILE A 11 12.56 3.20 5.05
CA ILE A 11 13.27 1.90 4.95
C ILE A 11 12.27 0.75 5.12
N GLY A 12 11.36 0.86 6.08
CA GLY A 12 10.31 -0.14 6.34
C GLY A 12 9.43 -0.37 5.12
N TRP A 13 8.92 0.68 4.48
CA TRP A 13 8.09 0.54 3.28
C TRP A 13 8.87 0.02 2.08
N LEU A 14 10.09 0.50 1.82
CA LEU A 14 10.93 -0.09 0.77
C LEU A 14 11.13 -1.59 0.97
N SER A 15 11.32 -2.04 2.21
CA SER A 15 11.44 -3.46 2.52
C SER A 15 10.15 -4.26 2.32
N ALA A 16 8.99 -3.61 2.23
CA ALA A 16 7.69 -4.24 2.03
C ALA A 16 7.30 -4.34 0.54
N TYR A 17 8.09 -3.78 -0.38
CA TYR A 17 7.81 -3.78 -1.82
C TYR A 17 7.65 -5.19 -2.40
N TRP A 18 8.37 -6.19 -1.87
CA TRP A 18 8.25 -7.57 -2.36
C TRP A 18 6.83 -8.16 -2.21
N LEU A 19 5.99 -7.56 -1.37
CA LEU A 19 4.59 -7.92 -1.16
C LEU A 19 3.62 -7.22 -2.13
N ASP A 20 4.06 -6.25 -2.94
CA ASP A 20 3.20 -5.55 -3.91
C ASP A 20 2.31 -6.50 -4.75
N PRO A 21 2.86 -7.57 -5.38
CA PRO A 21 2.05 -8.46 -6.19
C PRO A 21 1.08 -9.34 -5.38
N PHE A 22 1.11 -9.36 -4.04
CA PHE A 22 0.29 -10.29 -3.25
C PHE A 22 -1.22 -10.12 -3.44
N LEU A 23 -1.69 -8.96 -3.92
CA LEU A 23 -3.08 -8.79 -4.38
C LEU A 23 -3.48 -9.84 -5.43
N ASN A 24 -2.51 -10.26 -6.23
CA ASN A 24 -2.66 -11.25 -7.29
C ASN A 24 -2.34 -12.68 -6.83
N PHE A 25 -2.16 -12.95 -5.54
CA PHE A 25 -1.68 -14.25 -5.07
C PHE A 25 -2.63 -15.40 -5.45
N LEU A 26 -3.95 -15.19 -5.29
CA LEU A 26 -4.98 -16.19 -5.56
C LEU A 26 -5.45 -16.19 -7.02
N ARG A 27 -5.73 -15.00 -7.56
CA ARG A 27 -6.11 -14.74 -8.96
C ARG A 27 -5.64 -13.35 -9.35
N PRO A 28 -5.46 -13.02 -10.64
CA PRO A 28 -5.02 -11.70 -11.04
C PRO A 28 -6.16 -10.69 -10.86
N MET A 29 -6.04 -9.86 -9.81
CA MET A 29 -6.98 -8.81 -9.43
C MET A 29 -6.57 -7.42 -9.91
N PHE A 30 -5.26 -7.20 -10.00
CA PHE A 30 -4.65 -5.91 -10.25
C PHE A 30 -3.48 -6.07 -11.21
N THR A 31 -3.34 -5.16 -12.18
CA THR A 31 -2.25 -5.21 -13.14
C THR A 31 -1.71 -3.83 -13.46
N TYR A 32 -0.43 -3.78 -13.84
CA TYR A 32 0.21 -2.56 -14.33
C TYR A 32 0.33 -2.57 -15.86
N ASN A 33 0.52 -1.39 -16.41
CA ASN A 33 0.79 -1.18 -17.82
C ASN A 33 2.15 -1.76 -18.20
N ALA A 34 2.16 -2.74 -19.11
CA ALA A 34 3.36 -3.43 -19.56
C ALA A 34 4.38 -2.55 -20.31
N TYR A 35 4.03 -1.32 -20.68
CA TYR A 35 4.97 -0.35 -21.25
C TYR A 35 5.84 0.35 -20.20
N ALA A 36 5.51 0.24 -18.90
CA ALA A 36 6.40 0.69 -17.84
C ALA A 36 7.69 -0.14 -17.83
N PHE A 37 8.79 0.40 -17.28
CA PHE A 37 10.04 -0.35 -17.18
C PHE A 37 9.88 -1.54 -16.21
N ASN A 38 9.75 -2.75 -16.76
CA ASN A 38 9.50 -3.98 -16.03
C ASN A 38 10.33 -5.14 -16.59
N TYR A 39 10.58 -6.15 -15.74
CA TYR A 39 11.22 -7.43 -16.12
C TYR A 39 10.35 -8.62 -15.70
N GLY A 40 9.03 -8.43 -15.66
CA GLY A 40 8.10 -9.37 -15.05
C GLY A 40 8.10 -9.31 -13.52
N CYS A 41 7.54 -10.34 -12.87
CA CYS A 41 7.41 -10.44 -11.42
C CYS A 41 8.15 -11.65 -10.84
N TRP A 42 8.62 -11.52 -9.59
CA TRP A 42 9.16 -12.63 -8.79
C TRP A 42 8.10 -13.60 -8.23
N CYS A 43 6.84 -13.42 -8.65
CA CYS A 43 5.64 -14.04 -8.10
C CYS A 43 5.70 -15.59 -8.05
N GLU A 44 6.25 -16.21 -9.10
CA GLU A 44 6.34 -17.68 -9.20
C GLU A 44 7.32 -18.31 -8.20
N PHE A 45 8.19 -17.51 -7.59
CA PHE A 45 9.10 -17.96 -6.53
C PHE A 45 8.49 -17.85 -5.14
N ILE A 46 7.28 -17.28 -5.01
CA ILE A 46 6.57 -17.16 -3.74
C ILE A 46 5.91 -18.53 -3.42
N PRO A 47 6.23 -19.15 -2.27
CA PRO A 47 5.63 -20.43 -1.91
C PRO A 47 4.11 -20.36 -1.86
N GLY A 48 3.46 -21.29 -2.56
CA GLY A 48 2.00 -21.42 -2.57
C GLY A 48 1.28 -20.46 -3.51
N TRP A 49 1.97 -19.66 -4.33
CA TRP A 49 1.37 -18.80 -5.35
C TRP A 49 0.42 -19.57 -6.26
N GLN A 50 -0.81 -19.07 -6.47
CA GLN A 50 -1.86 -19.78 -7.21
C GLN A 50 -2.12 -19.18 -8.60
N THR A 51 -1.86 -17.90 -8.80
CA THR A 51 -2.12 -17.24 -10.10
C THR A 51 -1.20 -17.78 -11.20
N PRO A 52 -1.76 -18.36 -12.28
CA PRO A 52 -0.97 -18.80 -13.42
C PRO A 52 -0.25 -17.62 -14.09
N ASN A 53 0.88 -17.90 -14.73
CA ASN A 53 1.69 -16.88 -15.41
C ASN A 53 2.10 -15.71 -14.50
N GLY A 54 2.34 -15.97 -13.21
CA GLY A 54 2.71 -14.93 -12.25
C GLY A 54 3.96 -14.15 -12.67
N SER A 55 4.92 -14.79 -13.35
CA SER A 55 6.12 -14.12 -13.90
C SER A 55 5.81 -13.01 -14.90
N ARG A 56 4.62 -13.00 -15.50
CA ARG A 56 4.18 -11.99 -16.48
C ARG A 56 3.45 -10.81 -15.86
N ILE A 57 3.31 -10.71 -14.54
CA ILE A 57 2.84 -9.46 -13.94
C ILE A 57 3.89 -8.38 -14.20
N ALA A 58 3.48 -7.26 -14.80
CA ALA A 58 4.38 -6.23 -15.32
C ALA A 58 4.80 -5.21 -14.26
N GLU A 59 5.51 -5.66 -13.23
CA GLU A 59 5.98 -4.82 -12.11
C GLU A 59 6.77 -3.58 -12.57
N PRO A 60 6.27 -2.35 -12.36
CA PRO A 60 6.90 -1.12 -12.82
C PRO A 60 8.04 -0.70 -11.87
N LEU A 61 9.17 -1.41 -11.96
CA LEU A 61 10.30 -1.35 -11.02
C LEU A 61 10.83 0.07 -10.73
N LEU A 62 10.85 0.96 -11.73
CA LEU A 62 11.36 2.34 -11.56
C LEU A 62 10.34 3.31 -10.95
N ILE A 63 9.09 2.88 -10.78
CA ILE A 63 8.01 3.68 -10.21
C ILE A 63 7.66 3.15 -8.83
N ASP A 64 7.47 1.85 -8.68
CA ASP A 64 6.98 1.28 -7.43
C ASP A 64 8.04 1.25 -6.33
N ALA A 65 9.26 0.79 -6.61
CA ALA A 65 10.30 0.74 -5.58
C ALA A 65 10.59 2.15 -5.00
N PRO A 66 10.72 3.22 -5.81
CA PRO A 66 10.74 4.57 -5.28
C PRO A 66 9.47 4.95 -4.51
N SER A 67 8.28 4.63 -5.02
CA SER A 67 7.01 4.97 -4.38
C SER A 67 6.87 4.33 -2.99
N TYR A 68 7.27 3.07 -2.83
CA TYR A 68 7.37 2.42 -1.52
C TYR A 68 8.36 3.16 -0.61
N PHE A 69 9.50 3.61 -1.12
CA PHE A 69 10.47 4.33 -0.30
C PHE A 69 10.00 5.73 0.15
N TYR A 70 9.47 6.56 -0.76
CA TYR A 70 9.14 7.96 -0.47
C TYR A 70 7.63 8.25 -0.41
N SER A 71 6.85 7.80 -1.40
CA SER A 71 5.42 8.14 -1.49
C SER A 71 4.63 7.60 -0.31
N PHE A 72 4.88 6.35 0.08
CA PHE A 72 4.10 5.70 1.13
C PHE A 72 4.36 6.30 2.51
N ALA A 73 5.63 6.57 2.83
CA ALA A 73 5.98 7.35 4.01
C ALA A 73 5.42 8.79 3.93
N GLY A 74 5.50 9.43 2.76
CA GLY A 74 4.95 10.76 2.50
C GLY A 74 3.44 10.85 2.73
N THR A 75 2.67 9.87 2.26
CA THR A 75 1.22 9.77 2.46
C THR A 75 0.88 9.66 3.94
N ALA A 76 1.61 8.83 4.70
CA ALA A 76 1.44 8.77 6.16
C ALA A 76 1.76 10.10 6.85
N LEU A 77 2.79 10.83 6.39
CA LEU A 77 3.14 12.15 6.91
C LEU A 77 2.08 13.22 6.59
N ILE A 78 1.47 13.17 5.40
CA ILE A 78 0.37 14.05 5.03
C ILE A 78 -0.85 13.77 5.93
N GLY A 79 -1.22 12.50 6.10
CA GLY A 79 -2.26 12.09 7.04
C GLY A 79 -1.99 12.61 8.45
N LEU A 80 -0.77 12.41 8.96
CA LEU A 80 -0.32 12.94 10.25
C LEU A 80 -0.44 14.47 10.35
N ALA A 81 -0.04 15.20 9.31
CA ALA A 81 -0.11 16.65 9.29
C ALA A 81 -1.57 17.14 9.37
N VAL A 82 -2.48 16.49 8.65
CA VAL A 82 -3.92 16.82 8.70
C VAL A 82 -4.51 16.48 10.06
N MET A 83 -4.17 15.32 10.65
CA MET A 83 -4.58 14.95 12.00
C MET A 83 -4.10 15.95 13.05
N LYS A 84 -2.83 16.39 12.98
CA LYS A 84 -2.28 17.42 13.87
C LYS A 84 -2.99 18.76 13.72
N LYS A 85 -3.27 19.19 12.49
CA LYS A 85 -4.05 20.42 12.23
C LYS A 85 -5.46 20.32 12.79
N ALA A 86 -6.13 19.18 12.64
CA ALA A 86 -7.45 18.94 13.20
C ALA A 86 -7.44 18.99 14.73
N LYS A 87 -6.44 18.35 15.38
CA LYS A 87 -6.27 18.38 16.83
C LYS A 87 -6.00 19.79 17.37
N ALA A 88 -5.20 20.59 16.67
CA ALA A 88 -4.94 21.97 17.04
C ALA A 88 -6.19 22.86 16.91
N ARG A 89 -6.98 22.66 15.85
CA ARG A 89 -8.22 23.42 15.63
C ARG A 89 -9.37 23.01 16.57
N PHE A 90 -9.41 21.73 16.94
CA PHE A 90 -10.43 21.11 17.78
C PHE A 90 -9.77 20.24 18.86
N PRO A 91 -9.32 20.81 19.99
CA PRO A 91 -8.59 20.07 21.02
C PRO A 91 -9.36 18.88 21.61
N GLY A 92 -10.70 18.96 21.65
CA GLY A 92 -11.59 17.89 22.09
C GLY A 92 -11.85 16.78 21.06
N ILE A 93 -11.24 16.83 19.86
CA ILE A 93 -11.43 15.79 18.85
C ILE A 93 -10.94 14.44 19.38
N GLY A 94 -11.84 13.45 19.35
CA GLY A 94 -11.56 12.07 19.73
C GLY A 94 -10.86 11.29 18.61
N VAL A 95 -10.54 10.02 18.89
CA VAL A 95 -9.81 9.15 17.95
C VAL A 95 -10.54 9.02 16.61
N VAL A 96 -11.87 8.86 16.61
CA VAL A 96 -12.68 8.74 15.38
C VAL A 96 -12.54 9.98 14.51
N GLY A 97 -12.61 11.18 15.09
CA GLY A 97 -12.46 12.43 14.34
C GLY A 97 -11.04 12.60 13.78
N LEU A 98 -10.02 12.16 14.51
CA LEU A 98 -8.64 12.13 14.02
C LEU A 98 -8.48 11.14 12.87
N THR A 99 -9.02 9.93 12.99
CA THR A 99 -9.03 8.93 11.93
C THR A 99 -9.63 9.50 10.65
N LEU A 100 -10.84 10.07 10.73
CA LEU A 100 -11.51 10.68 9.58
C LEU A 100 -10.70 11.83 8.96
N ALA A 101 -10.09 12.70 9.79
CA ALA A 101 -9.23 13.76 9.30
C ALA A 101 -7.99 13.21 8.56
N GLY A 102 -7.38 12.15 9.09
CA GLY A 102 -6.28 11.47 8.43
C GLY A 102 -6.71 10.89 7.08
N PHE A 103 -7.86 10.22 7.00
CA PHE A 103 -8.40 9.65 5.76
C PHE A 103 -8.56 10.73 4.69
N VAL A 104 -9.09 11.89 5.05
CA VAL A 104 -9.18 13.05 4.13
C VAL A 104 -7.81 13.44 3.60
N GLY A 105 -6.79 13.49 4.46
CA GLY A 105 -5.42 13.78 4.04
C GLY A 105 -4.88 12.76 3.03
N VAL A 106 -5.07 11.47 3.31
CA VAL A 106 -4.62 10.36 2.47
C VAL A 106 -5.37 10.30 1.14
N TRP A 107 -6.69 10.52 1.12
CA TRP A 107 -7.46 10.56 -0.12
C TRP A 107 -7.05 11.69 -1.05
N ILE A 108 -6.76 12.86 -0.48
CA ILE A 108 -6.29 14.01 -1.27
C ILE A 108 -4.89 13.76 -1.83
N SER A 109 -4.00 13.11 -1.07
CA SER A 109 -2.62 12.88 -1.52
C SER A 109 -2.48 11.71 -2.49
N MET A 110 -3.17 10.60 -2.22
CA MET A 110 -2.99 9.34 -2.93
C MET A 110 -4.26 8.89 -3.64
N GLY A 111 -5.42 8.90 -2.98
CA GLY A 111 -6.66 8.42 -3.61
C GLY A 111 -7.03 9.14 -4.92
N LEU A 112 -6.81 10.45 -5.01
CA LEU A 112 -6.98 11.19 -6.27
C LEU A 112 -5.93 10.82 -7.32
N LEU A 113 -4.69 10.58 -6.89
CA LEU A 113 -3.60 10.16 -7.77
C LEU A 113 -3.91 8.79 -8.35
N ASP A 114 -4.39 7.84 -7.55
CA ASP A 114 -4.76 6.49 -7.98
C ASP A 114 -5.90 6.53 -8.99
N ILE A 115 -6.97 7.31 -8.74
CA ILE A 115 -8.02 7.52 -9.75
C ILE A 115 -7.41 8.05 -11.05
N VAL A 116 -6.51 9.03 -10.99
CA VAL A 116 -5.92 9.61 -12.20
C VAL A 116 -5.03 8.60 -12.92
N ALA A 117 -4.22 7.85 -12.18
CA ALA A 117 -3.34 6.80 -12.68
C ALA A 117 -4.14 5.73 -13.42
N THR A 118 -5.20 5.20 -12.81
CA THR A 118 -6.06 4.18 -13.42
C THR A 118 -6.91 4.74 -14.55
N ARG A 119 -7.63 5.84 -14.30
CA ARG A 119 -8.68 6.32 -15.22
C ARG A 119 -8.16 7.04 -16.45
N TYR A 120 -7.11 7.85 -16.31
CA TYR A 120 -6.69 8.78 -17.35
C TYR A 120 -5.30 8.46 -17.89
N LEU A 121 -4.39 7.98 -17.04
CA LEU A 121 -3.04 7.58 -17.48
C LEU A 121 -2.98 6.11 -17.91
N HIS A 122 -3.95 5.31 -17.47
CA HIS A 122 -3.97 3.85 -17.62
C HIS A 122 -2.63 3.23 -17.21
N PHE A 123 -2.09 3.71 -16.08
CA PHE A 123 -0.87 3.21 -15.49
C PHE A 123 -1.07 1.81 -14.89
N ASP A 124 -2.24 1.61 -14.30
CA ASP A 124 -2.68 0.38 -13.67
C ASP A 124 -4.16 0.09 -14.01
N ALA A 125 -4.62 -1.09 -13.60
CA ALA A 125 -6.00 -1.53 -13.77
C ALA A 125 -6.41 -2.49 -12.66
N TRP A 126 -7.70 -2.47 -12.33
CA TRP A 126 -8.34 -3.40 -11.39
C TRP A 126 -9.27 -4.35 -12.13
N PRO A 127 -8.75 -5.31 -12.92
CA PRO A 127 -9.61 -6.20 -13.70
C PRO A 127 -10.45 -7.15 -12.82
N GLY A 128 -9.94 -7.56 -11.65
CA GLY A 128 -10.71 -8.32 -10.67
C GLY A 128 -11.30 -7.39 -9.61
N ALA A 129 -12.55 -7.00 -9.77
CA ALA A 129 -13.27 -6.16 -8.80
C ALA A 129 -14.77 -6.48 -8.78
N PHE A 130 -15.46 -6.08 -7.70
CA PHE A 130 -16.92 -6.05 -7.68
C PHE A 130 -17.40 -4.84 -8.49
N GLN A 131 -17.86 -5.05 -9.73
CA GLN A 131 -18.16 -3.98 -10.68
C GLN A 131 -19.19 -2.98 -10.12
N GLN A 132 -20.22 -3.48 -9.44
CA GLN A 132 -21.25 -2.65 -8.79
C GLN A 132 -20.73 -1.77 -7.64
N TRP A 133 -19.57 -2.09 -7.08
CA TRP A 133 -18.87 -1.34 -6.03
C TRP A 133 -17.58 -0.70 -6.56
N SER A 134 -17.56 -0.37 -7.85
CA SER A 134 -16.43 0.28 -8.51
C SER A 134 -16.90 1.54 -9.23
N PHE A 135 -16.04 2.56 -9.27
CA PHE A 135 -16.17 3.60 -10.27
C PHE A 135 -15.96 2.99 -11.65
N TRP A 136 -16.88 3.27 -12.57
CA TRP A 136 -16.87 2.73 -13.94
C TRP A 136 -16.83 1.20 -14.02
N GLY A 137 -17.55 0.54 -13.12
CA GLY A 137 -17.64 -0.92 -13.07
C GLY A 137 -17.87 -1.57 -14.44
N GLY A 138 -17.08 -2.60 -14.74
CA GLY A 138 -17.16 -3.35 -15.99
C GLY A 138 -16.29 -2.82 -17.13
N HIS A 139 -15.57 -1.70 -16.92
CA HIS A 139 -14.53 -1.22 -17.83
C HIS A 139 -13.13 -1.52 -17.31
N PHE A 140 -12.14 -1.66 -18.20
CA PHE A 140 -10.75 -1.91 -17.80
C PHE A 140 -10.15 -0.83 -16.88
N TYR A 141 -10.67 0.40 -16.93
CA TYR A 141 -10.28 1.52 -16.09
C TYR A 141 -11.15 1.67 -14.82
N GLN A 142 -11.88 0.62 -14.44
CA GLN A 142 -12.66 0.62 -13.21
C GLN A 142 -11.76 0.78 -11.98
N PHE A 143 -12.28 1.41 -10.93
CA PHE A 143 -11.57 1.59 -9.67
C PHE A 143 -12.46 1.18 -8.49
N PRO A 144 -12.09 0.16 -7.70
CA PRO A 144 -12.90 -0.33 -6.60
C PRO A 144 -13.03 0.70 -5.48
N ILE A 145 -14.25 1.07 -5.08
CA ILE A 145 -14.43 2.14 -4.09
C ILE A 145 -13.98 1.72 -2.68
N TYR A 146 -13.95 0.41 -2.41
CA TYR A 146 -13.46 -0.13 -1.13
C TYR A 146 -11.95 0.07 -0.96
N GLU A 147 -11.24 0.36 -2.04
CA GLU A 147 -9.82 0.71 -1.99
C GLU A 147 -9.58 2.03 -1.23
N PHE A 148 -10.54 2.97 -1.27
CA PHE A 148 -10.50 4.18 -0.43
C PHE A 148 -10.56 3.88 1.06
N VAL A 149 -10.90 2.66 1.46
CA VAL A 149 -10.91 2.29 2.88
C VAL A 149 -9.70 1.43 3.21
N LEU A 150 -9.52 0.33 2.49
CA LEU A 150 -8.56 -0.71 2.86
C LEU A 150 -7.12 -0.22 2.76
N PHE A 151 -6.75 0.45 1.67
CA PHE A 151 -5.38 0.88 1.48
C PHE A 151 -5.02 2.10 2.33
N PRO A 152 -5.82 3.19 2.38
CA PRO A 152 -5.59 4.31 3.28
C PRO A 152 -5.45 3.92 4.75
N SER A 153 -6.14 2.86 5.20
CA SER A 153 -6.03 2.36 6.58
C SER A 153 -4.59 2.06 6.99
N THR A 154 -3.73 1.60 6.07
CA THR A 154 -2.32 1.34 6.33
C THR A 154 -1.57 2.63 6.70
N PHE A 155 -1.78 3.70 5.93
CA PHE A 155 -1.16 4.99 6.17
C PHE A 155 -1.72 5.69 7.41
N ILE A 156 -2.99 5.45 7.74
CA ILE A 156 -3.58 5.92 8.99
C ILE A 156 -2.94 5.23 10.20
N ALA A 157 -2.68 3.93 10.12
CA ALA A 157 -1.93 3.22 11.16
C ALA A 157 -0.51 3.79 11.33
N CYS A 158 0.19 4.06 10.23
CA CYS A 158 1.49 4.75 10.24
C CYS A 158 1.40 6.15 10.86
N ALA A 159 0.40 6.95 10.49
CA ALA A 159 0.20 8.29 11.02
C ALA A 159 -0.08 8.26 12.53
N PHE A 160 -0.91 7.32 13.00
CA PHE A 160 -1.14 7.14 14.43
C PHE A 160 0.12 6.72 15.19
N LEU A 161 0.93 5.82 14.61
CA LEU A 161 2.21 5.41 15.21
C LEU A 161 3.12 6.63 15.42
N LEU A 162 3.26 7.46 14.39
CA LEU A 162 4.09 8.67 14.43
C LEU A 162 3.50 9.79 15.31
N MET A 163 2.17 9.89 15.40
CA MET A 163 1.49 10.89 16.23
C MET A 163 1.74 10.66 17.73
N HIS A 164 1.95 9.40 18.13
CA HIS A 164 2.18 8.99 19.52
C HIS A 164 3.66 8.73 19.82
N ALA A 165 4.57 9.26 19.02
CA ALA A 165 5.98 9.28 19.37
C ALA A 165 6.21 10.04 20.69
N ASP A 166 7.15 9.56 21.50
CA ASP A 166 7.50 10.16 22.78
C ASP A 166 8.35 11.44 22.62
N SER A 167 8.80 12.02 23.74
CA SER A 167 9.66 13.20 23.75
C SER A 167 11.04 12.99 23.12
N ASN A 168 11.48 11.74 23.00
CA ASN A 168 12.74 11.36 22.35
C ASN A 168 12.53 11.07 20.85
N GLY A 169 11.29 11.08 20.37
CA GLY A 169 10.91 10.74 19.00
C GLY A 169 10.75 9.23 18.76
N HIS A 170 10.81 8.39 19.79
CA HIS A 170 10.59 6.95 19.68
C HIS A 170 9.08 6.63 19.66
N THR A 171 8.68 5.73 18.78
CA THR A 171 7.29 5.26 18.67
C THR A 171 7.03 4.00 19.51
N ALA A 172 5.77 3.56 19.56
CA ALA A 172 5.37 2.40 20.35
C ALA A 172 6.09 1.09 19.97
N ILE A 173 6.49 0.93 18.70
CA ILE A 173 7.20 -0.28 18.21
C ILE A 173 8.69 -0.28 18.55
N GLU A 174 9.22 0.83 19.09
CA GLU A 174 10.61 1.00 19.51
C GLU A 174 10.77 0.88 21.03
N ARG A 175 9.70 0.61 21.76
CA ARG A 175 9.70 0.57 23.22
C ARG A 175 10.69 -0.46 23.76
N GLY A 176 11.52 -0.05 24.73
CA GLY A 176 12.54 -0.90 25.34
C GLY A 176 13.92 -0.76 24.69
N ILE A 177 14.07 0.12 23.71
CA ILE A 177 15.36 0.38 23.08
C ILE A 177 16.37 0.99 24.04
N GLU A 178 15.90 1.63 25.12
CA GLU A 178 16.72 2.24 26.16
C GLU A 178 17.58 1.19 26.90
N SER A 179 17.14 -0.07 26.94
CA SER A 179 17.90 -1.18 27.52
C SER A 179 19.21 -1.48 26.76
N PHE A 180 19.37 -0.96 25.54
CA PHE A 180 20.54 -1.16 24.68
C PHE A 180 21.45 0.09 24.63
N SER A 181 21.38 0.97 25.64
CA SER A 181 22.14 2.23 25.70
C SER A 181 23.67 2.03 25.63
N SER A 182 24.19 0.87 26.07
CA SER A 182 25.59 0.48 25.97
C SER A 182 26.03 0.05 24.55
N ALA A 183 25.09 -0.22 23.64
CA ALA A 183 25.36 -0.62 22.26
C ALA A 183 24.46 0.16 21.26
N PRO A 184 24.77 1.44 20.96
CA PRO A 184 23.91 2.30 20.12
C PRO A 184 23.65 1.78 18.70
N TRP A 185 24.60 1.04 18.12
CA TRP A 185 24.43 0.42 16.82
C TRP A 185 23.35 -0.67 16.84
N LEU A 186 23.30 -1.47 17.91
CA LEU A 186 22.32 -2.53 18.09
C LEU A 186 20.93 -1.92 18.30
N GLY A 187 20.84 -0.83 19.08
CA GLY A 187 19.63 -0.05 19.19
C GLY A 187 19.13 0.46 17.83
N THR A 188 20.02 0.99 16.99
CA THR A 188 19.64 1.45 15.64
C THR A 188 19.16 0.29 14.74
N LEU A 189 19.85 -0.85 14.78
CA LEU A 189 19.47 -2.05 14.01
C LEU A 189 18.09 -2.58 14.43
N LEU A 190 17.83 -2.68 15.73
CA LEU A 190 16.53 -3.14 16.25
C LEU A 190 15.38 -2.20 15.86
N ARG A 191 15.63 -0.88 15.84
CA ARG A 191 14.66 0.10 15.34
C ARG A 191 14.38 -0.10 13.86
N ILE A 192 15.41 -0.31 13.03
CA ILE A 192 15.23 -0.62 11.60
C ILE A 192 14.38 -1.88 11.42
N LEU A 193 14.71 -2.97 12.13
CA LEU A 193 13.96 -4.22 12.06
C LEU A 193 12.50 -4.06 12.53
N ALA A 194 12.24 -3.24 13.55
CA ALA A 194 10.89 -2.97 14.02
C ALA A 194 10.04 -2.28 12.94
N TYR A 195 10.57 -1.28 12.23
CA TYR A 195 9.84 -0.63 11.13
C TYR A 195 9.71 -1.52 9.90
N ILE A 196 10.72 -2.35 9.60
CA ILE A 196 10.61 -3.40 8.56
C ILE A 196 9.43 -4.31 8.87
N ALA A 197 9.37 -4.85 10.09
CA ALA A 197 8.28 -5.74 10.50
C ALA A 197 6.92 -5.03 10.46
N PHE A 198 6.84 -3.80 10.98
CA PHE A 198 5.60 -3.02 11.00
C PHE A 198 5.05 -2.77 9.59
N CYS A 199 5.86 -2.26 8.66
CA CYS A 199 5.41 -1.97 7.29
C CYS A 199 5.08 -3.24 6.51
N ASN A 200 5.87 -4.32 6.67
CA ASN A 200 5.56 -5.61 6.03
C ASN A 200 4.24 -6.19 6.53
N LEU A 201 3.98 -6.14 7.84
CA LEU A 201 2.70 -6.60 8.41
C LEU A 201 1.52 -5.77 7.93
N LEU A 202 1.67 -4.44 7.82
CA LEU A 202 0.61 -3.59 7.26
C LEU A 202 0.35 -3.91 5.79
N ASN A 203 1.40 -4.04 4.97
CA ASN A 203 1.24 -4.36 3.55
C ASN A 203 0.62 -5.75 3.38
N LEU A 204 1.10 -6.74 4.12
CA LEU A 204 0.53 -8.10 4.09
C LEU A 204 -0.93 -8.13 4.52
N ALA A 205 -1.30 -7.38 5.57
CA ALA A 205 -2.68 -7.28 6.02
C ALA A 205 -3.58 -6.68 4.94
N TYR A 206 -3.13 -5.59 4.30
CA TYR A 206 -3.83 -4.96 3.19
C TYR A 206 -3.98 -5.91 1.99
N THR A 207 -2.88 -6.46 1.48
CA THR A 207 -2.90 -7.33 0.30
C THR A 207 -3.66 -8.62 0.55
N SER A 208 -3.65 -9.16 1.78
CA SER A 208 -4.48 -10.31 2.16
C SER A 208 -5.97 -9.96 2.23
N ALA A 209 -6.31 -8.81 2.85
CA ALA A 209 -7.69 -8.36 2.98
C ALA A 209 -8.33 -8.05 1.62
N MET A 210 -7.55 -7.47 0.70
CA MET A 210 -7.99 -7.25 -0.68
C MET A 210 -7.95 -8.53 -1.51
N GLY A 211 -6.89 -9.32 -1.41
CA GLY A 211 -6.67 -10.52 -2.21
C GLY A 211 -7.70 -11.61 -1.97
N VAL A 212 -8.32 -11.71 -0.78
CA VAL A 212 -9.40 -12.68 -0.54
C VAL A 212 -10.64 -12.38 -1.39
N HIS A 213 -10.85 -11.14 -1.81
CA HIS A 213 -11.94 -10.79 -2.72
C HIS A 213 -11.81 -11.50 -4.07
N ALA A 214 -10.59 -11.89 -4.49
CA ALA A 214 -10.32 -12.65 -5.72
C ALA A 214 -11.20 -13.89 -5.89
N LEU A 215 -11.71 -14.45 -4.78
CA LEU A 215 -12.57 -15.63 -4.76
C LEU A 215 -14.02 -15.33 -5.19
N TYR A 216 -14.44 -14.06 -5.19
CA TYR A 216 -15.83 -13.63 -5.34
C TYR A 216 -16.04 -12.49 -6.34
N VAL A 217 -14.96 -11.84 -6.81
CA VAL A 217 -15.06 -10.74 -7.78
C VAL A 217 -15.70 -11.18 -9.10
N ASP A 218 -16.26 -10.20 -9.80
CA ASP A 218 -16.89 -10.39 -11.09
C ASP A 218 -15.85 -10.75 -12.17
N ALA A 219 -16.34 -11.17 -13.34
CA ALA A 219 -15.47 -11.44 -14.48
C ALA A 219 -14.72 -10.18 -14.92
N TRP A 220 -13.55 -10.39 -15.50
CA TRP A 220 -12.75 -9.30 -16.06
C TRP A 220 -13.54 -8.49 -17.11
N PRO A 221 -13.30 -7.17 -17.21
CA PRO A 221 -13.85 -6.34 -18.26
C PRO A 221 -13.54 -6.90 -19.66
N VAL A 222 -14.55 -6.90 -20.55
CA VAL A 222 -14.41 -7.39 -21.93
C VAL A 222 -13.54 -6.47 -22.80
N ASP A 223 -13.37 -5.22 -22.38
CA ASP A 223 -12.56 -4.20 -23.04
C ASP A 223 -11.12 -4.15 -22.50
N MET A 224 -10.69 -5.16 -21.74
CA MET A 224 -9.34 -5.24 -21.17
C MET A 224 -8.27 -5.32 -22.28
N PRO A 225 -7.38 -4.33 -22.40
CA PRO A 225 -6.38 -4.32 -23.46
C PRO A 225 -5.22 -5.26 -23.14
N SER A 226 -4.56 -5.77 -24.19
CA SER A 226 -3.46 -6.74 -24.07
C SER A 226 -2.26 -6.24 -23.26
N TRP A 227 -2.00 -4.93 -23.28
CA TRP A 227 -0.89 -4.30 -22.54
C TRP A 227 -1.19 -4.06 -21.04
N LEU A 228 -2.44 -4.26 -20.60
CA LEU A 228 -2.78 -4.35 -19.17
C LEU A 228 -3.04 -5.78 -18.72
N SER A 229 -3.62 -6.63 -19.59
CA SER A 229 -3.84 -8.04 -19.23
C SER A 229 -2.56 -8.85 -19.22
N ASN A 230 -1.59 -8.51 -20.07
CA ASN A 230 -0.26 -9.12 -20.17
C ASN A 230 -0.26 -10.67 -20.08
N GLU A 231 -1.18 -11.32 -20.81
CA GLU A 231 -1.37 -12.77 -20.85
C GLU A 231 -1.65 -13.43 -19.47
N GLN A 232 -2.12 -12.65 -18.50
CA GLN A 232 -2.73 -13.18 -17.28
C GLN A 232 -4.02 -13.93 -17.63
N VAL A 233 -4.33 -14.97 -16.84
CA VAL A 233 -5.55 -15.76 -17.03
C VAL A 233 -6.75 -15.01 -16.42
N PRO A 234 -7.74 -14.56 -17.22
CA PRO A 234 -8.83 -13.74 -16.70
C PRO A 234 -9.71 -14.50 -15.71
N ILE A 235 -10.19 -13.80 -14.68
CA ILE A 235 -11.23 -14.34 -13.79
C ILE A 235 -12.53 -14.43 -14.59
N GLY A 236 -13.17 -15.60 -14.56
CA GLY A 236 -14.43 -15.85 -15.27
C GLY A 236 -14.27 -16.26 -16.75
N ALA A 237 -13.04 -16.46 -17.24
CA ALA A 237 -12.83 -17.12 -18.53
C ALA A 237 -13.28 -18.59 -18.43
N GLN A 238 -14.31 -18.96 -19.21
CA GLN A 238 -14.64 -20.35 -19.55
C GLN A 238 -13.97 -20.71 -20.87
#